data_AF-A0A1Y1NE53-F1
#
_entry.id   AF-A0A1Y1NE53-F1
#
_cell.length_a   1.000
_cell.length_b   1.000
_cell.length_c   1.000
_cell.angle_alpha   90.00
_cell.angle_beta   90.00
_cell.angle_gamma   90.00
#
_symmetry.space_group_name_H-M   'P 1'
#
loop_
_entity.id
_entity.type
_entity.pdbx_description
1 polymer ?
#
loop_
_entity_poly.entity_id
_entity_poly.type
_entity_poly.pdbx_seq_one_letter_code
_entity_poly.pdbx_strand_id
1 'polypeptide(L)'
;ARISNNHSASELPVDQAVPIGTKLQLRARISQESAWKYVKLMEVTVSPDPDDPHMIGSVALVKDGCRNRDFASIIPHQPARYRERHNEVFLDFEAFLLSSMKERSTLWIHSQIKACMDSVDCQPDFCLDLFEPSGHGRKR
;
A
#
# COMPACT_ATOMS: atom_id res chain seq x y z
N ALA A 1 12.45 39.54 -7.12
CA ALA A 1 12.86 38.20 -7.59
C ALA A 1 13.49 37.43 -6.45
N ARG A 2 12.85 36.34 -6.00
CA ARG A 2 13.44 35.07 -5.52
C ARG A 2 12.31 34.21 -4.94
N ILE A 3 11.86 33.28 -5.78
CA ILE A 3 10.96 32.18 -5.41
C ILE A 3 11.85 31.11 -4.81
N SER A 4 11.66 30.80 -3.53
CA SER A 4 12.22 29.61 -2.91
C SER A 4 11.17 28.51 -2.98
N ASN A 5 11.26 27.69 -4.01
CA ASN A 5 10.44 26.50 -4.21
C ASN A 5 10.99 25.39 -3.29
N ASN A 6 10.44 25.25 -2.09
CA ASN A 6 10.71 24.10 -1.23
C ASN A 6 9.74 22.99 -1.61
N HIS A 7 10.25 21.95 -2.30
CA HIS A 7 9.54 20.69 -2.50
C HIS A 7 9.41 19.97 -1.14
N SER A 8 8.40 20.33 -0.35
CA SER A 8 7.85 19.41 0.65
C SER A 8 6.95 18.43 -0.11
N ALA A 9 7.23 17.14 -0.01
CA ALA A 9 6.31 16.10 -0.44
C ALA A 9 4.92 16.43 0.09
N SER A 10 3.95 16.57 -0.82
CA SER A 10 2.61 17.06 -0.52
C SER A 10 1.87 16.05 0.35
N GLU A 11 2.01 16.15 1.67
CA GLU A 11 1.10 15.48 2.58
C GLU A 11 -0.29 16.05 2.32
N LEU A 12 -1.21 15.20 1.84
CA LEU A 12 -2.58 15.61 1.59
C LEU A 12 -3.25 15.95 2.93
N PRO A 13 -3.97 17.08 3.05
CA PRO A 13 -4.78 17.36 4.21
C PRO A 13 -5.80 16.23 4.42
N VAL A 14 -5.89 15.71 5.64
CA VAL A 14 -6.70 14.54 6.01
C VAL A 14 -8.19 14.71 5.67
N ASP A 15 -8.68 15.95 5.59
CA ASP A 15 -10.11 16.27 5.41
C ASP A 15 -10.54 16.56 3.96
N GLN A 16 -9.66 16.37 2.97
CA GLN A 16 -10.01 16.59 1.56
C GLN A 16 -10.29 15.27 0.84
N ALA A 17 -11.37 15.26 0.05
CA ALA A 17 -11.70 14.13 -0.80
C ALA A 17 -10.56 13.89 -1.82
N VAL A 18 -10.10 12.64 -1.90
CA VAL A 18 -9.05 12.24 -2.84
C VAL A 18 -9.69 11.95 -4.21
N PRO A 19 -9.27 12.61 -5.31
CA PRO A 19 -9.74 12.29 -6.64
C PRO A 19 -9.35 10.86 -7.06
N ILE A 20 -10.22 10.17 -7.79
CA ILE A 20 -9.95 8.85 -8.36
C ILE A 20 -8.74 8.92 -9.30
N GLY A 21 -7.89 7.89 -9.28
CA GLY A 21 -6.67 7.82 -10.07
C GLY A 21 -5.50 8.63 -9.49
N THR A 22 -5.72 9.35 -8.38
CA THR A 22 -4.61 9.98 -7.64
C THR A 22 -3.66 8.92 -7.13
N LYS A 23 -2.37 9.10 -7.39
CA LYS A 23 -1.33 8.22 -6.86
C LYS A 23 -1.11 8.54 -5.39
N LEU A 24 -1.32 7.52 -4.55
CA LEU A 24 -1.15 7.56 -3.11
C LEU A 24 -0.03 6.61 -2.70
N GLN A 25 0.62 6.94 -1.59
CA GLN A 25 1.64 6.09 -0.98
C GLN A 25 1.28 5.87 0.49
N LEU A 26 0.99 4.62 0.84
CA LEU A 26 0.88 4.19 2.23
C LEU A 26 2.29 3.94 2.76
N ARG A 27 2.65 4.56 3.88
CA ARG A 27 3.94 4.35 4.55
C ARG A 27 3.72 3.92 5.99
N ALA A 28 4.29 2.79 6.37
CA ALA A 28 4.35 2.35 7.75
C ALA A 28 5.80 2.43 8.23
N ARG A 29 6.02 3.15 9.33
CA ARG A 29 7.34 3.37 9.92
C ARG A 29 7.32 3.01 11.40
N ILE A 30 8.32 2.23 11.80
CA ILE A 30 8.64 1.97 13.20
C ILE A 30 9.72 2.96 13.65
N SER A 31 9.64 3.43 14.90
CA SER A 31 10.67 4.28 15.49
C SER A 31 12.03 3.58 15.49
N GLN A 32 13.09 4.31 15.17
CA GLN A 32 14.46 3.77 15.18
C GLN A 32 14.99 3.52 16.59
N GLU A 33 14.38 4.14 17.60
CA GLU A 33 14.69 3.93 19.02
C GLU A 33 13.99 2.68 19.58
N SER A 34 13.15 2.02 18.78
CA SER A 34 12.47 0.80 19.17
C SER A 34 13.40 -0.41 19.10
N ALA A 35 13.10 -1.43 19.92
CA ALA A 35 13.75 -2.73 19.80
C ALA A 35 13.39 -3.43 18.46
N TRP A 36 12.27 -3.04 17.84
CA TRP A 36 11.84 -3.52 16.52
C TRP A 36 12.55 -2.74 15.41
N LYS A 37 13.49 -3.38 14.72
CA LYS A 37 14.36 -2.75 13.72
C LYS A 37 13.85 -2.91 12.28
N TYR A 38 13.03 -3.92 12.04
CA TYR A 38 12.53 -4.30 10.72
C TYR A 38 11.01 -4.25 10.69
N VAL A 39 10.45 -3.93 9.52
CA VAL A 39 9.00 -3.96 9.30
C VAL A 39 8.67 -4.58 7.96
N LYS A 40 7.55 -5.30 7.90
CA LYS A 40 6.90 -5.67 6.64
C LYS A 40 5.40 -5.44 6.71
N LEU A 41 4.81 -5.15 5.56
CA LEU A 41 3.37 -4.99 5.40
C LEU A 41 2.79 -6.39 5.19
N MET A 42 1.79 -6.77 5.98
CA MET A 42 1.16 -8.09 5.92
C MET A 42 -0.16 -8.02 5.15
N GLU A 43 -0.95 -7.01 5.45
CA GLU A 43 -2.25 -6.82 4.83
C GLU A 43 -2.54 -5.33 4.61
N VAL A 44 -3.20 -5.03 3.50
CA VAL A 44 -3.84 -3.74 3.25
C VAL A 44 -5.20 -4.00 2.66
N THR A 45 -6.24 -3.54 3.36
CA THR A 45 -7.62 -3.75 2.97
C THR A 45 -8.38 -2.43 2.99
N VAL A 46 -9.14 -2.19 1.94
CA VAL A 46 -10.00 -1.00 1.79
C VAL A 46 -11.44 -1.42 2.06
N SER A 47 -12.06 -0.79 3.04
CA SER A 47 -13.38 -1.16 3.58
C SER A 47 -14.32 0.05 3.64
N PRO A 48 -15.64 -0.12 3.42
CA PRO A 48 -16.61 0.92 3.73
C PRO A 48 -16.91 1.09 5.23
N ASP A 49 -16.41 0.21 6.10
CA ASP A 49 -16.60 0.27 7.56
C ASP A 49 -15.29 0.64 8.27
N PRO A 50 -15.36 1.57 9.25
CA PRO A 50 -14.19 2.03 10.01
C PRO A 50 -13.57 0.97 10.92
N ASP A 51 -14.34 -0.03 11.34
CA ASP A 51 -13.97 -0.98 12.38
C ASP A 51 -13.82 -2.42 11.83
N ASP A 52 -14.54 -2.76 10.76
CA ASP A 52 -14.45 -4.07 10.10
C ASP A 52 -13.70 -3.99 8.76
N PRO A 53 -12.40 -4.40 8.70
CA PRO A 53 -11.65 -4.45 7.45
C PRO A 53 -12.23 -5.44 6.44
N HIS A 54 -12.90 -6.52 6.88
CA HIS A 54 -13.27 -7.64 6.02
C HIS A 54 -14.77 -7.72 5.74
N MET A 55 -15.52 -6.67 6.04
CA MET A 55 -16.94 -6.63 5.75
C MET A 55 -17.23 -6.86 4.25
N ILE A 56 -18.48 -7.19 3.94
CA ILE A 56 -18.91 -7.37 2.55
C ILE A 56 -18.67 -6.08 1.75
N GLY A 57 -18.02 -6.24 0.59
CA GLY A 57 -17.67 -5.14 -0.30
C GLY A 57 -16.27 -4.59 -0.08
N SER A 58 -15.53 -5.05 0.93
CA SER A 58 -14.11 -4.74 1.11
C SER A 58 -13.22 -5.33 0.01
N VAL A 59 -12.05 -4.73 -0.17
CA VAL A 59 -11.04 -5.15 -1.15
C VAL A 59 -9.68 -5.26 -0.48
N ALA A 60 -9.13 -6.48 -0.46
CA ALA A 60 -7.76 -6.73 -0.02
C ALA A 60 -6.78 -6.44 -1.16
N LEU A 61 -6.01 -5.37 -1.01
CA LEU A 61 -4.93 -4.97 -1.92
C LEU A 61 -3.66 -5.77 -1.65
N VAL A 62 -3.34 -6.02 -0.38
CA VAL A 62 -2.19 -6.86 0.01
C VAL A 62 -2.70 -7.92 0.95
N LYS A 63 -2.26 -9.16 0.76
CA LYS A 63 -2.55 -10.29 1.64
C LYS A 63 -1.30 -11.15 1.79
N ASP A 64 -1.01 -11.56 3.03
CA ASP A 64 0.16 -12.37 3.38
C ASP A 64 1.49 -11.76 2.84
N GLY A 65 1.58 -10.44 2.86
CA GLY A 65 2.73 -9.67 2.39
C GLY A 65 2.86 -9.51 0.88
N CYS A 66 1.95 -10.10 0.10
CA CYS A 66 1.93 -10.02 -1.35
C CYS A 66 0.77 -9.18 -1.84
N ARG A 67 1.01 -8.38 -2.87
CA ARG A 67 -0.03 -7.65 -3.59
C ARG A 67 -1.03 -8.64 -4.22
N ASN A 68 -2.28 -8.26 -4.23
CA ASN A 68 -3.33 -8.98 -4.92
C ASN A 68 -3.28 -8.68 -6.43
N ARG A 69 -2.96 -9.70 -7.23
CA ARG A 69 -2.76 -9.57 -8.68
C ARG A 69 -4.01 -9.08 -9.42
N ASP A 70 -5.20 -9.37 -8.91
CA ASP A 70 -6.46 -8.95 -9.53
C ASP A 70 -6.61 -7.42 -9.56
N PHE A 71 -5.88 -6.71 -8.69
CA PHE A 71 -5.85 -5.25 -8.62
C PHE A 71 -4.55 -4.65 -9.15
N ALA A 72 -3.81 -5.36 -10.01
CA ALA A 72 -2.50 -4.93 -10.52
C ALA A 72 -2.50 -3.54 -11.22
N SER A 73 -3.64 -3.07 -11.74
CA SER A 73 -3.77 -1.72 -12.30
C SER A 73 -3.80 -0.63 -11.23
N ILE A 74 -4.25 -0.96 -10.02
CA ILE A 74 -4.35 -0.07 -8.87
C ILE A 74 -3.09 -0.16 -8.01
N ILE A 75 -2.58 -1.37 -7.81
CA ILE A 75 -1.34 -1.69 -7.06
C ILE A 75 -0.31 -2.34 -7.99
N PRO A 76 0.45 -1.53 -8.75
CA PRO A 76 1.36 -2.04 -9.79
C PRO A 76 2.58 -2.78 -9.23
N HIS A 77 2.92 -2.56 -7.96
CA HIS A 77 4.14 -3.07 -7.34
C HIS A 77 3.86 -3.79 -6.03
N GLN A 78 4.78 -4.70 -5.67
CA GLN A 78 4.78 -5.34 -4.35
C GLN A 78 5.10 -4.32 -3.25
N PRO A 79 4.65 -4.54 -1.99
CA PRO A 79 5.12 -3.76 -0.86
C PRO A 79 6.65 -3.76 -0.80
N ALA A 80 7.23 -2.57 -0.65
CA ALA A 80 8.67 -2.40 -0.80
C ALA A 80 9.27 -1.63 0.38
N ARG A 81 10.59 -1.79 0.54
CA ARG A 81 11.39 -1.02 1.49
C ARG A 81 12.48 -0.29 0.73
N TYR A 82 12.83 0.90 1.21
CA TYR A 82 14.05 1.56 0.74
C TYR A 82 15.27 0.77 1.23
N ARG A 83 16.31 0.66 0.39
CA ARG A 83 17.51 -0.15 0.66
C ARG A 83 18.14 0.09 2.04
N GLU A 84 18.09 1.32 2.53
CA GLU A 84 18.71 1.72 3.80
C GLU A 84 17.71 1.89 4.95
N ARG A 85 16.40 1.78 4.68
CA ARG A 85 15.34 2.02 5.68
C ARG A 85 14.59 0.74 6.00
N HIS A 86 15.20 -0.08 6.83
CA HIS A 86 14.65 -1.37 7.27
C HIS A 86 13.41 -1.23 8.16
N ASN A 87 13.29 -0.09 8.85
CA ASN A 87 12.21 0.26 9.76
C ASN A 87 11.03 0.95 9.05
N GLU A 88 11.02 0.97 7.71
CA GLU A 88 9.99 1.61 6.90
C GLU A 88 9.60 0.71 5.72
N VAL A 89 8.30 0.53 5.51
CA VAL A 89 7.72 -0.16 4.35
C VAL A 89 6.69 0.76 3.71
N PHE A 90 6.60 0.72 2.38
CA PHE A 90 5.62 1.48 1.63
C PHE A 90 4.90 0.64 0.59
N LEU A 91 3.71 1.12 0.22
CA LEU A 91 2.89 0.59 -0.86
C LEU A 91 2.35 1.77 -1.66
N ASP A 92 2.63 1.77 -2.96
CA ASP A 92 2.03 2.72 -3.90
C ASP A 92 0.74 2.15 -4.47
N PHE A 93 -0.31 2.97 -4.49
CA PHE A 93 -1.59 2.59 -5.07
C PHE A 93 -2.33 3.80 -5.65
N GLU A 94 -3.24 3.57 -6.57
CA GLU A 94 -4.12 4.60 -7.12
C GLU A 94 -5.43 4.67 -6.34
N ALA A 95 -5.96 5.87 -6.09
CA ALA A 95 -7.27 6.03 -5.47
C ALA A 95 -8.37 5.45 -6.38
N PHE A 96 -9.31 4.70 -5.79
CA PHE A 96 -10.39 4.02 -6.51
C PHE A 96 -11.69 4.07 -5.71
N LEU A 97 -12.80 3.73 -6.37
CA LEU A 97 -14.11 3.55 -5.72
C LEU A 97 -14.49 2.08 -5.72
N LEU A 98 -15.16 1.65 -4.65
CA LEU A 98 -15.83 0.36 -4.59
C LEU A 98 -17.20 0.47 -5.26
N SER A 99 -17.63 -0.58 -5.98
CA SER A 99 -18.91 -0.61 -6.70
C SER A 99 -20.13 -0.47 -5.78
N SER A 100 -19.98 -0.75 -4.49
CA SER A 100 -21.00 -0.61 -3.45
C SER A 100 -21.16 0.81 -2.91
N MET A 101 -20.31 1.77 -3.33
CA MET A 101 -20.34 3.13 -2.78
C MET A 101 -21.47 3.98 -3.35
N LYS A 102 -22.11 4.75 -2.47
CA LYS A 102 -22.96 5.88 -2.83
C LYS A 102 -22.09 7.13 -2.97
N GLU A 103 -22.60 8.18 -3.65
CA GLU A 103 -21.90 9.43 -4.00
C GLU A 103 -21.20 10.21 -2.86
N ARG A 104 -21.25 9.74 -1.60
CA ARG A 104 -20.61 10.38 -0.43
C ARG A 104 -20.06 9.40 0.61
N SER A 105 -19.79 8.16 0.22
CA SER A 105 -19.24 7.16 1.16
C SER A 105 -17.76 7.43 1.43
N THR A 106 -17.32 7.26 2.68
CA THR A 106 -15.89 7.26 3.06
C THR A 106 -15.35 5.84 2.94
N LEU A 107 -14.13 5.69 2.45
CA LEU A 107 -13.41 4.41 2.49
C LEU A 107 -12.32 4.47 3.55
N TRP A 108 -12.18 3.38 4.29
CA TRP A 108 -11.21 3.18 5.34
C TRP A 108 -10.12 2.25 4.86
N ILE A 109 -8.87 2.67 5.03
CA ILE A 109 -7.69 1.86 4.73
C ILE A 109 -7.23 1.23 6.03
N HIS A 110 -7.37 -0.08 6.09
CA HIS A 110 -6.89 -0.91 7.18
C HIS A 110 -5.55 -1.50 6.79
N SER A 111 -4.55 -1.40 7.68
CA SER A 111 -3.23 -1.96 7.41
C SER A 111 -2.74 -2.79 8.59
N GLN A 112 -2.26 -4.00 8.29
CA GLN A 112 -1.59 -4.85 9.26
C GLN A 112 -0.11 -4.89 8.92
N ILE A 113 0.72 -4.57 9.90
CA ILE A 113 2.18 -4.65 9.78
C ILE A 113 2.73 -5.68 10.75
N LYS A 114 3.84 -6.30 10.37
CA LYS A 114 4.67 -7.11 11.26
C LYS A 114 5.97 -6.34 11.52
N ALA A 115 6.25 -6.08 12.79
CA ALA A 115 7.52 -5.51 13.24
C ALA A 115 8.40 -6.62 13.81
N CYS A 116 9.69 -6.61 13.48
CA CYS A 116 10.64 -7.65 13.87
C CYS A 116 11.93 -7.06 14.44
N MET A 117 12.54 -7.77 15.39
CA MET A 117 13.86 -7.40 15.91
C MET A 117 14.96 -7.77 14.91
N ASP A 118 14.82 -8.93 14.27
CA ASP A 118 15.77 -9.49 13.32
C ASP A 118 15.25 -9.44 11.88
N SER A 119 16.20 -9.36 10.93
CA SER A 119 15.86 -9.25 9.50
C SER A 119 15.17 -10.50 8.97
N VAL A 120 15.50 -11.67 9.54
CA VAL A 120 15.01 -12.98 9.08
C VAL A 120 13.49 -13.10 9.20
N ASP A 121 12.92 -12.53 10.25
CA ASP A 121 11.50 -12.61 10.56
C ASP A 121 10.63 -11.65 9.72
N CYS A 122 11.28 -10.66 9.12
CA CYS A 122 10.70 -9.60 8.29
C CYS A 122 11.28 -9.62 6.87
N GLN A 123 11.82 -10.76 6.42
CA GLN A 123 12.14 -10.93 5.00
C GLN A 123 10.86 -10.76 4.16
N PRO A 124 10.97 -10.15 2.96
CA PRO A 124 9.83 -10.04 2.05
C PRO A 124 9.32 -11.44 1.71
N ASP A 125 8.00 -11.57 1.60
CA ASP A 125 7.38 -12.83 1.20
C ASP A 125 7.66 -13.10 -0.29
N PHE A 126 7.78 -14.37 -0.64
CA PHE A 126 8.00 -14.77 -2.04
C PHE A 126 6.68 -14.76 -2.80
N CYS A 127 6.45 -13.71 -3.58
CA CYS A 127 5.22 -13.56 -4.35
C CYS A 127 5.35 -14.17 -5.75
N LEU A 128 4.43 -15.07 -6.11
CA LEU A 128 4.45 -15.85 -7.35
C LEU A 128 4.27 -14.99 -8.63
N ASP A 129 3.65 -13.83 -8.51
CA ASP A 129 3.35 -12.93 -9.63
C ASP A 129 4.58 -12.20 -10.20
N LEU A 130 5.73 -12.27 -9.51
CA LEU A 130 7.02 -11.79 -10.02
C LEU A 130 7.64 -12.74 -11.06
N PHE A 131 7.12 -13.96 -11.20
CA PHE A 131 7.72 -15.03 -12.00
C PHE A 131 6.92 -15.43 -13.24
N GLU A 132 5.80 -14.77 -13.55
CA GLU A 132 5.18 -14.93 -14.87
C GLU A 132 5.98 -14.11 -15.90
N PRO A 133 6.70 -14.76 -16.84
CA PRO A 133 7.40 -14.02 -17.89
C PRO A 133 6.37 -13.24 -18.68
N SER A 134 6.58 -11.93 -18.77
CA SER A 134 5.82 -11.04 -19.64
C SER A 134 6.10 -11.45 -21.10
N GLY A 135 5.35 -12.42 -21.64
CA GLY A 135 5.53 -12.78 -23.05
C GLY A 135 4.82 -14.04 -23.53
N HIS A 136 3.70 -13.87 -24.24
CA HIS A 136 3.69 -13.99 -25.70
C HIS A 136 2.29 -13.70 -26.26
N GLY A 137 2.04 -12.44 -26.62
CA GLY A 137 1.02 -12.12 -27.61
C GLY A 137 1.52 -12.58 -28.99
N ARG A 138 1.22 -13.82 -29.37
CA ARG A 138 1.29 -14.22 -30.78
C ARG A 138 0.15 -13.53 -31.51
N LYS A 139 0.46 -12.49 -32.29
CA LYS A 139 -0.41 -12.03 -33.38
C LYS A 139 -0.70 -13.23 -34.28
N ARG A 140 -1.97 -13.53 -34.49
CA ARG A 140 -2.48 -14.27 -35.64
C ARG A 140 -3.20 -13.28 -36.53
#